data_AF-A0A317FLV9-F1
#
_entry.id   AF-A0A317FLV9-F1
#
_cell.length_a   1.000
_cell.length_b   1.000
_cell.length_c   1.000
_cell.angle_alpha   90.00
_cell.angle_beta   90.00
_cell.angle_gamma   90.00
#
_symmetry.space_group_name_H-M   'P 1'
#
loop_
_entity.id
_entity.type
_entity.pdbx_description
1 polymer ?
#
loop_
_entity_poly.entity_id
_entity_poly.type
_entity_poly.pdbx_seq_one_letter_code
_entity_poly.pdbx_strand_id
1 'polypeptide(L)'
;MQPEPDRDIGAALAAAPPEKLGRIVGLLDSLQARGAADALLAAARPRLKDLRPDRPMRFTRLLAVPLEPALVAPEAWTRAPIEIPRSALTPIGDAVRGALGLAADEIEAAALGRTMADAALVARLGARLWPLAAGAVLPAIPPGWEAAGLPAASAAPVLALCRALWRGPSRQPAPGG
;
A
#
# COMPACT_ATOMS: atom_id res chain seq x y z
N MET A 1 -3.54 -39.32 -2.20
CA MET A 1 -2.58 -38.21 -2.35
C MET A 1 -3.31 -37.10 -3.09
N GLN A 2 -3.96 -36.19 -2.37
CA GLN A 2 -4.68 -35.07 -2.99
C GLN A 2 -3.64 -34.02 -3.42
N PRO A 3 -3.70 -33.48 -4.65
CA PRO A 3 -2.87 -32.35 -5.03
C PRO A 3 -3.28 -31.14 -4.19
N GLU A 4 -2.28 -30.49 -3.57
CA GLU A 4 -2.46 -29.26 -2.80
C GLU A 4 -3.08 -28.18 -3.72
N PRO A 5 -4.29 -27.68 -3.44
CA PRO A 5 -5.05 -26.82 -4.34
C PRO A 5 -4.31 -25.53 -4.72
N ASP A 6 -3.43 -25.05 -3.85
CA ASP A 6 -2.64 -23.83 -4.06
C ASP A 6 -1.62 -23.96 -5.19
N ARG A 7 -1.11 -25.17 -5.45
CA ARG A 7 -0.08 -25.42 -6.48
C ARG A 7 -0.68 -25.39 -7.89
N ASP A 8 -1.86 -25.96 -8.05
CA ASP A 8 -2.58 -25.97 -9.33
C ASP A 8 -3.10 -24.57 -9.68
N ILE A 9 -3.54 -23.80 -8.68
CA ILE A 9 -3.92 -22.39 -8.85
C ILE A 9 -2.70 -21.55 -9.26
N GLY A 10 -1.54 -21.75 -8.62
CA GLY A 10 -0.30 -21.05 -8.99
C GLY A 10 0.13 -21.32 -10.44
N ALA A 11 0.02 -22.56 -10.91
CA ALA A 11 0.31 -22.93 -12.30
C ALA A 11 -0.70 -22.33 -13.29
N ALA A 12 -1.98 -22.32 -12.95
CA ALA A 12 -3.03 -21.70 -13.76
C ALA A 12 -2.85 -20.17 -13.88
N LEU A 13 -2.42 -19.51 -12.79
CA LEU A 13 -2.05 -18.08 -12.80
C LEU A 13 -0.84 -17.83 -13.69
N ALA A 14 0.18 -18.68 -13.58
CA ALA A 14 1.37 -18.60 -14.42
C ALA A 14 1.09 -18.84 -15.91
N ALA A 15 -0.03 -19.48 -16.29
CA ALA A 15 -0.44 -19.70 -17.68
C ALA A 15 -1.50 -18.70 -18.19
N ALA A 16 -2.04 -17.83 -17.32
CA ALA A 16 -3.13 -16.94 -17.68
C ALA A 16 -2.73 -15.88 -18.74
N PRO A 17 -3.67 -15.45 -19.61
CA PRO A 17 -3.48 -14.30 -20.49
C PRO A 17 -3.20 -13.00 -19.73
N PRO A 18 -2.42 -12.06 -20.30
CA PRO A 18 -2.02 -10.78 -19.70
C PRO A 18 -3.16 -10.01 -19.02
N GLU A 19 -4.30 -9.88 -19.71
CA GLU A 19 -5.44 -9.09 -19.29
C GLU A 19 -6.18 -9.75 -18.12
N LYS A 20 -6.25 -11.09 -18.14
CA LYS A 20 -6.80 -11.87 -17.02
C LYS A 20 -5.87 -11.81 -15.81
N LEU A 21 -4.56 -11.90 -16.02
CA LEU A 21 -3.57 -11.81 -14.94
C LEU A 21 -3.63 -10.43 -14.26
N GLY A 22 -3.72 -9.33 -15.02
CA GLY A 22 -3.90 -7.99 -14.48
C GLY A 22 -5.18 -7.84 -13.64
N ARG A 23 -6.31 -8.38 -14.11
CA ARG A 23 -7.57 -8.37 -13.34
C ARG A 23 -7.49 -9.20 -12.07
N ILE A 24 -6.87 -10.39 -12.13
CA ILE A 24 -6.69 -11.26 -10.97
C ILE A 24 -5.78 -10.60 -9.94
N VAL A 25 -4.67 -9.98 -10.35
CA VAL A 25 -3.82 -9.19 -9.46
C VAL A 25 -4.61 -8.04 -8.84
N GLY A 26 -5.43 -7.33 -9.61
CA GLY A 26 -6.29 -6.25 -9.10
C GLY A 26 -7.34 -6.73 -8.09
N LEU A 27 -7.88 -7.94 -8.27
CA LEU A 27 -8.79 -8.59 -7.32
C LEU A 27 -8.05 -9.05 -6.05
N LEU A 28 -6.88 -9.66 -6.18
CA LEU A 28 -6.05 -10.08 -5.04
C LEU A 28 -5.55 -8.88 -4.23
N ASP A 29 -5.22 -7.76 -4.89
CA ASP A 29 -4.86 -6.50 -4.23
C ASP A 29 -6.01 -5.93 -3.37
N SER A 30 -7.27 -6.29 -3.68
CA SER A 30 -8.47 -5.86 -2.95
C SER A 30 -8.82 -6.72 -1.73
N LEU A 31 -8.19 -7.89 -1.57
CA LEU A 31 -8.39 -8.76 -0.42
C LEU A 31 -7.53 -8.28 0.77
N GLN A 32 -8.16 -8.06 1.93
CA GLN A 32 -7.50 -7.58 3.15
C GLN A 32 -6.50 -8.59 3.75
N ALA A 33 -6.57 -9.88 3.38
CA ALA A 33 -5.69 -10.94 3.86
C ALA A 33 -4.68 -11.38 2.77
N ARG A 34 -3.55 -10.69 2.67
CA ARG A 34 -2.49 -10.95 1.65
C ARG A 34 -1.63 -12.18 1.88
N GLY A 35 -1.67 -12.82 3.06
CA GLY A 35 -0.77 -13.93 3.38
C GLY A 35 -0.86 -15.12 2.41
N ALA A 36 -2.07 -15.60 2.12
CA ALA A 36 -2.28 -16.68 1.14
C ALA A 36 -2.14 -16.20 -0.31
N ALA A 37 -2.53 -14.95 -0.59
CA ALA A 37 -2.40 -14.36 -1.92
C ALA A 37 -0.94 -14.16 -2.34
N ASP A 38 -0.04 -13.83 -1.41
CA ASP A 38 1.38 -13.63 -1.69
C ASP A 38 2.08 -14.93 -2.12
N ALA A 39 1.70 -16.07 -1.53
CA ALA A 39 2.19 -17.39 -1.94
C ALA A 39 1.75 -17.75 -3.37
N LEU A 40 0.49 -17.45 -3.73
CA LEU A 40 -0.04 -17.64 -5.08
C LEU A 40 0.61 -16.67 -6.09
N LEU A 41 0.84 -15.41 -5.68
CA LEU A 41 1.52 -14.41 -6.51
C LEU A 41 3.01 -14.71 -6.69
N ALA A 42 3.65 -15.42 -5.75
CA ALA A 42 5.05 -15.82 -5.86
C ALA A 42 5.29 -16.69 -7.10
N ALA A 43 4.36 -17.59 -7.44
CA ALA A 43 4.44 -18.44 -8.63
C ALA A 43 4.33 -17.63 -9.94
N ALA A 44 3.53 -16.56 -9.95
CA ALA A 44 3.34 -15.68 -11.11
C ALA A 44 4.37 -14.54 -11.20
N ARG A 45 5.25 -14.40 -10.20
CA ARG A 45 6.17 -13.27 -10.02
C ARG A 45 7.11 -13.00 -11.21
N PRO A 46 7.69 -14.01 -11.89
CA PRO A 46 8.52 -13.79 -13.07
C PRO A 46 7.72 -13.14 -14.21
N ARG A 47 6.54 -13.67 -14.54
CA ARG A 47 5.68 -13.12 -15.60
C ARG A 47 5.13 -11.75 -15.24
N LEU A 48 4.78 -11.49 -13.98
CA LEU A 48 4.35 -10.16 -13.54
C LEU A 48 5.46 -9.11 -13.65
N LYS A 49 6.72 -9.51 -13.46
CA LYS A 49 7.89 -8.64 -13.66
C LYS A 49 8.04 -8.24 -15.12
N ASP A 50 7.74 -9.15 -16.05
CA ASP A 50 7.82 -8.92 -17.49
C ASP A 50 6.62 -8.15 -18.02
N LEU A 51 5.41 -8.50 -17.57
CA LEU A 51 4.15 -7.88 -17.99
C LEU A 51 3.96 -6.48 -17.44
N ARG A 52 4.54 -6.18 -16.27
CA ARG A 52 4.36 -4.92 -15.52
C ARG A 52 2.92 -4.40 -15.62
N PRO A 53 1.90 -5.22 -15.28
CA PRO A 53 0.53 -4.81 -15.44
C PRO A 53 0.31 -3.51 -14.66
N ASP A 54 -0.36 -2.57 -15.31
CA ASP A 54 -0.72 -1.28 -14.73
C ASP A 54 -1.44 -1.49 -13.40
N ARG A 55 -0.75 -1.16 -12.31
CA ARG A 55 -1.29 -1.39 -10.97
C ARG A 55 -2.49 -0.45 -10.78
N PRO A 56 -3.64 -0.95 -10.31
CA PRO A 56 -4.80 -0.11 -10.08
C PRO A 56 -4.46 0.96 -9.03
N MET A 57 -4.93 2.18 -9.27
CA MET A 57 -4.82 3.27 -8.32
C MET A 57 -5.84 3.03 -7.20
N ARG A 58 -5.35 2.79 -5.99
CA ARG A 58 -6.15 2.57 -4.78
C ARG A 58 -5.71 3.54 -3.70
N PHE A 59 -6.61 3.94 -2.80
CA PHE A 59 -6.30 4.87 -1.72
C PHE A 59 -5.05 4.49 -0.93
N THR A 60 -4.98 3.26 -0.41
CA THR A 60 -3.82 2.80 0.39
C THR A 60 -2.53 2.80 -0.44
N ARG A 61 -2.62 2.61 -1.76
CA ARG A 61 -1.46 2.65 -2.65
C ARG A 61 -0.98 4.06 -2.92
N LEU A 62 -1.91 5.00 -3.13
CA LEU A 62 -1.62 6.43 -3.19
C LEU A 62 -1.01 6.94 -1.87
N LEU A 63 -1.54 6.47 -0.74
CA LEU A 63 -1.04 6.81 0.60
C LEU A 63 0.39 6.31 0.82
N ALA A 64 0.74 5.16 0.22
CA ALA A 64 2.04 4.53 0.38
C ALA A 64 3.14 5.11 -0.53
N VAL A 65 2.82 5.89 -1.56
CA VAL A 65 3.80 6.48 -2.50
C VAL A 65 4.97 7.18 -1.78
N PRO A 66 4.75 8.16 -0.88
CA PRO A 66 5.85 8.81 -0.18
C PRO A 66 6.56 7.92 0.85
N LEU A 67 5.98 6.75 1.18
CA LEU A 67 6.54 5.81 2.13
C LEU A 67 7.48 4.80 1.46
N GLU A 68 7.41 4.62 0.14
CA GLU A 68 8.13 3.57 -0.60
C GLU A 68 9.62 3.44 -0.26
N PRO A 69 10.40 4.53 -0.11
CA PRO A 69 11.81 4.44 0.25
C PRO A 69 12.08 3.82 1.63
N ALA A 70 11.10 3.89 2.54
CA ALA A 70 11.19 3.35 3.90
C ALA A 70 10.57 1.95 4.03
N LEU A 71 9.92 1.41 2.98
CA LEU A 71 9.20 0.15 3.06
C LEU A 71 10.13 -1.07 3.01
N VAL A 72 10.14 -1.84 4.10
CA VAL A 72 10.87 -3.12 4.21
C VAL A 72 9.91 -4.32 4.23
N ALA A 73 10.40 -5.49 3.84
CA ALA A 73 9.63 -6.73 4.00
C ALA A 73 9.47 -7.02 5.50
N PRO A 74 8.35 -7.61 5.96
CA PRO A 74 8.13 -7.89 7.38
C PRO A 74 9.27 -8.70 8.01
N GLU A 75 9.87 -9.63 7.27
CA GLU A 75 10.94 -10.53 7.73
C GLU A 75 12.29 -9.82 7.83
N ALA A 76 12.48 -8.73 7.08
CA ALA A 76 13.69 -7.92 7.07
C ALA A 76 13.62 -6.73 8.03
N TRP A 77 12.50 -6.55 8.72
CA TRP A 77 12.28 -5.38 9.56
C TRP A 77 13.07 -5.48 10.87
N THR A 78 13.99 -4.54 11.07
CA THR A 78 14.86 -4.47 12.25
C THR A 78 14.33 -3.53 13.33
N ARG A 79 13.20 -2.88 13.05
CA ARG A 79 12.64 -1.79 13.87
C ARG A 79 13.56 -0.56 13.93
N ALA A 80 14.42 -0.37 12.92
CA ALA A 80 15.20 0.83 12.79
C ALA A 80 14.27 2.06 12.61
N PRO A 81 14.67 3.26 13.08
CA PRO A 81 13.81 4.46 13.06
C PRO A 81 13.36 4.93 11.67
N ILE A 82 13.97 4.43 10.60
CA ILE A 82 13.70 4.81 9.21
C ILE A 82 12.96 3.73 8.43
N GLU A 83 12.55 2.64 9.08
CA GLU A 83 11.92 1.49 8.43
C GLU A 83 10.42 1.40 8.75
N ILE A 84 9.64 1.10 7.72
CA ILE A 84 8.22 0.80 7.82
C ILE A 84 8.01 -0.62 7.29
N PRO A 85 7.56 -1.58 8.11
CA PRO A 85 7.26 -2.92 7.62
C PRO A 85 6.02 -2.85 6.71
N ARG A 86 6.06 -3.53 5.56
CA ARG A 86 4.93 -3.52 4.60
C ARG A 86 3.61 -4.00 5.20
N SER A 87 3.64 -4.87 6.21
CA SER A 87 2.45 -5.33 6.94
C SER A 87 1.75 -4.20 7.71
N ALA A 88 2.42 -3.10 8.02
CA ALA A 88 1.82 -1.92 8.65
C ALA A 88 0.94 -1.08 7.71
N LEU A 89 1.08 -1.24 6.39
CA LEU A 89 0.36 -0.41 5.42
C LEU A 89 -1.16 -0.56 5.49
N THR A 90 -1.66 -1.79 5.70
CA THR A 90 -3.10 -2.05 5.84
C THR A 90 -3.69 -1.39 7.09
N PRO A 91 -3.21 -1.67 8.32
CA PRO A 91 -3.79 -1.06 9.52
C PRO A 91 -3.64 0.47 9.54
N ILE A 92 -2.54 1.01 9.00
CA ILE A 92 -2.37 2.47 8.84
C ILE A 92 -3.35 3.02 7.81
N GLY A 93 -3.48 2.37 6.65
CA GLY A 93 -4.38 2.78 5.58
C GLY A 93 -5.84 2.83 6.03
N ASP A 94 -6.28 1.81 6.77
CA ASP A 94 -7.64 1.74 7.31
C ASP A 94 -7.87 2.82 8.39
N ALA A 95 -6.89 3.03 9.28
CA ALA A 95 -6.98 4.09 10.29
C ALA A 95 -7.04 5.50 9.65
N VAL A 96 -6.25 5.75 8.62
CA VAL A 96 -6.28 7.02 7.87
C VAL A 96 -7.60 7.18 7.13
N ARG A 97 -8.10 6.13 6.47
CA ARG A 97 -9.40 6.16 5.80
C ARG A 97 -10.51 6.51 6.79
N GLY A 98 -10.54 5.85 7.96
CA GLY A 98 -11.51 6.13 9.02
C GLY A 98 -11.42 7.55 9.54
N ALA A 99 -10.21 8.09 9.71
CA ALA A 99 -10.01 9.46 10.19
C ALA A 99 -10.41 10.53 9.16
N LEU A 100 -10.26 10.26 7.85
CA LEU A 100 -10.59 11.20 6.78
C LEU A 100 -12.06 11.11 6.32
N GLY A 101 -12.73 9.98 6.54
CA GLY A 101 -14.15 9.78 6.18
C GLY A 101 -14.42 10.10 4.71
N LEU A 102 -15.37 11.00 4.45
CA LEU A 102 -15.79 11.41 3.11
C LEU A 102 -14.64 11.84 2.20
N ALA A 103 -13.60 12.49 2.75
CA ALA A 103 -12.45 12.91 1.95
C ALA A 103 -11.68 11.69 1.38
N ALA A 104 -11.60 10.58 2.12
CA ALA A 104 -11.00 9.35 1.62
C ALA A 104 -11.87 8.69 0.54
N ASP A 105 -13.19 8.72 0.68
CA ASP A 105 -14.13 8.17 -0.29
C ASP A 105 -14.09 8.94 -1.62
N GLU A 106 -14.03 10.27 -1.57
CA GLU A 106 -13.85 11.10 -2.77
C GLU A 106 -12.52 10.81 -3.49
N ILE A 107 -11.44 10.58 -2.75
CA ILE A 107 -10.13 10.25 -3.32
C ILE A 107 -10.17 8.86 -3.97
N GLU A 108 -10.78 7.86 -3.31
CA GLU A 108 -10.95 6.52 -3.89
C GLU A 108 -11.85 6.57 -5.15
N ALA A 109 -12.94 7.33 -5.12
CA ALA A 109 -13.82 7.51 -6.27
C ALA A 109 -13.09 8.17 -7.45
N ALA A 110 -12.25 9.18 -7.19
CA ALA A 110 -11.42 9.82 -8.21
C ALA A 110 -10.32 8.90 -8.77
N ALA A 111 -9.88 7.91 -7.99
CA ALA A 111 -8.91 6.89 -8.40
C ALA A 111 -9.53 5.69 -9.12
N LEU A 112 -10.86 5.50 -9.04
CA LEU A 112 -11.53 4.31 -9.56
C LEU A 112 -11.34 4.17 -11.08
N GLY A 113 -10.92 2.98 -11.51
CA GLY A 113 -10.65 2.69 -12.93
C GLY A 113 -9.38 3.34 -13.48
N ARG A 114 -8.57 4.00 -12.64
CA ARG A 114 -7.28 4.59 -12.99
C ARG A 114 -6.12 3.69 -12.54
N THR A 115 -4.94 3.97 -13.06
CA THR A 115 -3.74 3.17 -12.82
C THR A 115 -2.63 4.05 -12.24
N MET A 116 -1.71 3.46 -11.49
CA MET A 116 -0.54 4.14 -10.94
C MET A 116 0.42 4.64 -12.04
N ALA A 117 0.21 4.27 -13.30
CA ALA A 117 0.97 4.78 -14.44
C ALA A 117 0.59 6.23 -14.80
N ASP A 118 -0.59 6.72 -14.40
CA ASP A 118 -1.00 8.12 -14.54
C ASP A 118 -0.30 8.99 -13.47
N ALA A 119 0.97 9.29 -13.70
CA ALA A 119 1.81 10.03 -12.76
C ALA A 119 1.24 11.43 -12.44
N ALA A 120 0.56 12.08 -13.40
CA ALA A 120 -0.06 13.38 -13.20
C ALA A 120 -1.25 13.28 -12.24
N LEU A 121 -2.09 12.26 -12.40
CA LEU A 121 -3.19 12.00 -11.47
C LEU A 121 -2.69 11.58 -10.09
N VAL A 122 -1.66 10.73 -10.01
CA VAL A 122 -1.01 10.35 -8.74
C VAL A 122 -0.52 11.60 -8.01
N ALA A 123 0.19 12.50 -8.69
CA ALA A 123 0.69 13.73 -8.10
C ALA A 123 -0.46 14.64 -7.61
N ARG A 124 -1.53 14.78 -8.39
CA ARG A 124 -2.69 15.60 -8.03
C ARG A 124 -3.46 15.06 -6.84
N LEU A 125 -3.80 13.76 -6.85
CA LEU A 125 -4.51 13.13 -5.73
C LEU A 125 -3.61 13.04 -4.49
N GLY A 126 -2.32 12.75 -4.68
CA GLY A 126 -1.32 12.73 -3.61
C GLY A 126 -1.16 14.08 -2.92
N ALA A 127 -1.06 15.18 -3.69
CA ALA A 127 -0.96 16.53 -3.15
C ALA A 127 -2.17 16.92 -2.27
N ARG A 128 -3.34 16.31 -2.51
CA ARG A 128 -4.52 16.45 -1.64
C ARG A 128 -4.47 15.47 -0.45
N LEU A 129 -4.15 14.20 -0.70
CA LEU A 129 -4.20 13.12 0.28
C LEU A 129 -3.14 13.26 1.38
N TRP A 130 -1.88 13.47 1.02
CA TRP A 130 -0.77 13.32 1.97
C TRP A 130 -0.79 14.39 3.07
N PRO A 131 -1.07 15.69 2.80
CA PRO A 131 -1.22 16.68 3.87
C PRO A 131 -2.37 16.35 4.84
N LEU A 132 -3.50 15.83 4.31
CA LEU A 132 -4.62 15.39 5.14
C LEU A 132 -4.24 14.20 6.02
N ALA A 133 -3.57 13.20 5.45
CA ALA A 133 -3.08 12.04 6.21
C ALA A 133 -2.06 12.44 7.30
N ALA A 134 -1.17 13.38 7.00
CA ALA A 134 -0.20 13.91 7.96
C ALA A 134 -0.85 14.67 9.12
N GLY A 135 -1.98 15.33 8.88
CA GLY A 135 -2.77 16.06 9.87
C GLY A 135 -3.80 15.22 10.62
N ALA A 136 -4.05 13.98 10.18
CA ALA A 136 -5.07 13.12 10.75
C ALA A 136 -4.75 12.71 12.21
N VAL A 137 -5.78 12.77 13.05
CA VAL A 137 -5.76 12.21 14.40
C VAL A 137 -5.98 10.71 14.28
N LEU A 138 -4.90 9.95 14.41
CA LEU A 138 -4.92 8.50 14.34
C LEU A 138 -4.90 7.91 15.75
N PRO A 139 -5.51 6.74 15.97
CA PRO A 139 -5.39 6.01 17.23
C PRO A 139 -3.92 5.70 17.54
N ALA A 140 -3.58 5.61 18.83
CA ALA A 140 -2.22 5.31 19.28
C ALA A 140 -1.71 3.97 18.74
N ILE A 141 -2.62 3.00 18.64
CA ILE A 141 -2.41 1.70 17.99
C ILE A 141 -3.53 1.53 16.95
N PRO A 142 -3.22 1.49 15.65
CA PRO A 142 -4.22 1.26 14.62
C PRO A 142 -4.97 -0.07 14.80
N PRO A 143 -6.27 -0.15 14.48
CA PRO A 143 -6.99 -1.42 14.43
C PRO A 143 -6.28 -2.41 13.50
N GLY A 144 -6.18 -3.68 13.92
CA GLY A 144 -5.49 -4.72 13.15
C GLY A 144 -3.96 -4.70 13.22
N TRP A 145 -3.35 -3.79 13.99
CA TRP A 145 -1.90 -3.67 14.11
C TRP A 145 -1.23 -4.96 14.63
N GLU A 146 -1.67 -5.47 15.77
CA GLU A 146 -1.08 -6.69 16.37
C GLU A 146 -1.41 -7.94 15.55
N ALA A 147 -2.60 -7.98 14.95
CA ALA A 147 -2.99 -9.05 14.02
C ALA A 147 -2.09 -9.10 12.77
N ALA A 148 -1.49 -7.97 12.39
CA ALA A 148 -0.47 -7.89 11.34
C ALA A 148 0.94 -8.33 11.80
N GLY A 149 1.06 -8.88 13.02
CA GLY A 149 2.32 -9.37 13.60
C GLY A 149 3.23 -8.24 14.13
N LEU A 150 2.69 -7.04 14.31
CA LEU A 150 3.45 -5.86 14.71
C LEU A 150 3.36 -5.63 16.23
N PRO A 151 4.48 -5.41 16.95
CA PRO A 151 4.44 -5.09 18.37
C PRO A 151 3.74 -3.74 18.62
N ALA A 152 2.87 -3.64 19.62
CA ALA A 152 2.21 -2.37 19.98
C ALA A 152 3.19 -1.20 20.20
N ALA A 153 4.33 -1.44 20.85
CA ALA A 153 5.35 -0.43 21.12
C ALA A 153 5.96 0.21 19.86
N SER A 154 5.83 -0.44 18.71
CA SER A 154 6.33 0.08 17.43
C SER A 154 5.34 0.98 16.69
N ALA A 155 4.08 1.04 17.13
CA ALA A 155 3.05 1.82 16.44
C ALA A 155 3.39 3.32 16.41
N ALA A 156 3.71 3.89 17.57
CA ALA A 156 4.03 5.32 17.67
C ALA A 156 5.21 5.77 16.76
N PRO A 157 6.40 5.14 16.79
CA PRO A 157 7.50 5.57 15.93
C PRO A 157 7.21 5.38 14.44
N VAL A 158 6.53 4.29 14.05
CA VAL A 158 6.16 4.06 12.64
C VAL A 158 5.14 5.11 12.16
N LEU A 159 4.11 5.40 12.96
CA LEU A 159 3.13 6.44 12.63
C LEU A 159 3.77 7.84 12.56
N ALA A 160 4.76 8.12 13.42
CA ALA A 160 5.51 9.37 13.38
C ALA A 160 6.32 9.51 12.08
N LEU A 161 7.00 8.44 11.65
CA LEU A 161 7.71 8.39 10.37
C LEU A 161 6.76 8.57 9.18
N CYS A 162 5.62 7.87 9.17
CA CYS A 162 4.60 8.05 8.12
C CYS A 162 4.15 9.51 8.01
N ARG A 163 3.83 10.15 9.14
CA ARG A 163 3.44 11.57 9.18
C ARG A 163 4.54 12.48 8.64
N ALA A 164 5.80 12.22 8.98
CA ALA A 164 6.92 13.01 8.47
C ALA A 164 7.04 12.89 6.95
N LEU A 165 6.95 11.67 6.42
CA LEU A 165 7.05 11.40 4.98
C LEU A 165 5.86 11.97 4.19
N TRP A 166 4.64 11.91 4.74
CA TRP A 166 3.45 12.51 4.12
C TRP A 166 3.49 14.04 4.06
N ARG A 167 4.13 14.71 5.02
CA ARG A 167 4.35 16.16 4.93
C ARG A 167 5.27 16.53 3.78
N GLY A 168 6.11 15.60 3.35
CA GLY A 168 7.15 15.83 2.35
C GLY A 168 8.22 16.81 2.83
N PRO A 169 9.22 17.11 1.99
CA PRO A 169 10.13 18.20 2.27
C PRO A 169 9.32 19.50 2.33
N SER A 170 9.47 20.24 3.43
CA SER A 170 8.92 21.59 3.54
C SER A 170 9.49 22.38 2.36
N ARG A 171 8.67 22.76 1.37
CA ARG A 171 9.09 23.77 0.40
C ARG A 171 9.24 25.06 1.19
N GLN A 172 10.46 25.33 1.64
CA GLN A 172 10.84 26.66 2.08
C GLN A 172 10.62 27.57 0.86
N PRO A 173 9.85 28.67 0.96
CA PRO A 173 9.74 29.61 -0.14
C PRO A 173 11.16 30.06 -0.48
N ALA A 174 11.53 29.95 -1.76
CA ALA A 174 12.80 30.49 -2.22
C ALA A 174 12.89 31.95 -1.75
N PRO A 175 14.02 32.40 -1.18
CA PRO A 175 14.19 33.81 -0.87
C PRO A 175 14.05 34.55 -2.20
N GLY A 176 13.00 35.37 -2.33
CA GLY A 176 12.89 36.30 -3.43
C GLY A 176 14.04 37.30 -3.34
N GLY A 177 14.86 37.35 -4.39
CA GLY A 177 15.98 38.26 -4.57
C GLY A 177 16.46 38.18 -6.00
#